data_AF-A0A7W4YS74-F1
#
_entry.id   AF-A0A7W4YS74-F1
#
_cell.length_a   1.000
_cell.length_b   1.000
_cell.length_c   1.000
_cell.angle_alpha   90.00
_cell.angle_beta   90.00
_cell.angle_gamma   90.00
#
_symmetry.space_group_name_H-M   'P 1'
#
loop_
_entity.id
_entity.type
_entity.pdbx_description
1 polymer ?
#
loop_
_entity_poly.entity_id
_entity_poly.type
_entity_poly.pdbx_seq_one_letter_code
_entity_poly.pdbx_strand_id
1 'polypeptide(L)'
;MRGIVALTLLLTMGLGNAGTLPDVVIFAGDSIQIKVPRRDYTKVAENIAAAGSDAENSGVLFDIVLSKRHPSGGNESDTGTVCRETIATCQSIGRGVVPYWLAENGNLRIGSPTAPVQEISLSGRRAFEAFHLCAWNQNGVNMPVGGQCYTLVLPLKNKVVSLSFLLGRNAGCLNYERCWWQELKKARWIADNVI
;
A
#
# COMPACT_ATOMS: atom_id res chain seq x y z
N MET A 1 70.65 0.18 -10.77
CA MET A 1 69.58 -0.80 -10.48
C MET A 1 68.93 -0.42 -9.15
N ARG A 2 67.58 -0.45 -9.09
CA ARG A 2 66.70 -0.09 -7.95
C ARG A 2 66.72 1.41 -7.61
N GLY A 3 65.63 2.14 -7.48
CA GLY A 3 64.19 1.83 -7.45
C GLY A 3 63.52 2.86 -6.52
N ILE A 4 62.20 3.02 -6.69
CA ILE A 4 61.23 3.65 -5.76
C ILE A 4 60.93 5.14 -6.02
N VAL A 5 59.84 5.33 -6.77
CA VAL A 5 58.97 6.51 -6.73
C VAL A 5 58.11 6.38 -5.47
N ALA A 6 58.20 7.32 -4.54
CA ALA A 6 57.33 7.40 -3.38
C ALA A 6 56.02 8.07 -3.78
N LEU A 7 54.98 7.26 -3.96
CA LEU A 7 53.58 7.70 -4.03
C LEU A 7 53.02 7.60 -2.61
N THR A 8 52.79 8.73 -1.94
CA THR A 8 52.10 8.73 -0.64
C THR A 8 50.78 9.47 -0.78
N LEU A 9 49.71 8.68 -0.66
CA LEU A 9 48.31 9.05 -0.68
C LEU A 9 47.98 10.14 0.34
N LEU A 10 47.29 11.19 -0.10
CA LEU A 10 46.40 11.96 0.77
C LEU A 10 45.13 11.13 1.02
N LEU A 11 45.04 10.54 2.20
CA LEU A 11 43.79 10.02 2.75
C LEU A 11 42.90 11.20 3.15
N THR A 12 42.02 11.64 2.24
CA THR A 12 40.82 12.38 2.65
C THR A 12 39.78 11.36 3.10
N MET A 13 39.73 11.10 4.41
CA MET A 13 38.60 10.41 5.04
C MET A 13 37.38 11.34 5.05
N GLY A 14 36.70 11.41 3.91
CA GLY A 14 35.31 11.86 3.82
C GLY A 14 34.41 10.65 3.81
N LEU A 15 34.19 10.01 4.97
CA LEU A 15 33.07 9.09 5.17
C LEU A 15 31.78 9.91 5.26
N GLY A 16 31.40 10.50 4.14
CA GLY A 16 30.01 10.86 3.91
C GLY A 16 29.24 9.55 3.84
N ASN A 17 28.38 9.29 4.82
CA ASN A 17 27.29 8.35 4.68
C ASN A 17 26.43 8.81 3.51
N ALA A 18 26.80 8.42 2.29
CA ALA A 18 25.90 8.36 1.17
C ALA A 18 24.90 7.27 1.52
N GLY A 19 23.84 7.67 2.22
CA GLY A 19 22.68 6.83 2.47
C GLY A 19 22.28 6.23 1.13
N THR A 20 22.45 4.92 1.00
CA THR A 20 22.04 4.17 -0.18
C THR A 20 20.61 4.60 -0.51
N LEU A 21 20.40 5.14 -1.72
CA LEU A 21 19.06 5.43 -2.23
C LEU A 21 18.18 4.21 -1.95
N PRO A 22 16.97 4.38 -1.40
CA PRO A 22 16.13 3.24 -1.07
C PRO A 22 15.92 2.41 -2.34
N ASP A 23 16.24 1.12 -2.29
CA ASP A 23 16.07 0.20 -3.41
C ASP A 23 14.57 -0.02 -3.63
N VAL A 24 14.01 0.78 -4.54
CA VAL A 24 12.58 0.89 -4.77
C VAL A 24 12.20 0.52 -6.20
N VAL A 25 10.97 0.05 -6.35
CA VAL A 25 10.24 0.08 -7.61
C VAL A 25 9.41 1.36 -7.59
N ILE A 26 9.58 2.19 -8.61
CA ILE A 26 8.78 3.40 -8.81
C ILE A 26 7.82 3.12 -9.95
N PHE A 27 6.54 3.32 -9.68
CA PHE A 27 5.51 3.36 -10.71
C PHE A 27 4.96 4.77 -10.79
N ALA A 28 4.86 5.27 -12.01
CA ALA A 28 4.27 6.56 -12.35
C ALA A 28 3.18 6.30 -13.39
N GLY A 29 1.94 6.25 -12.93
CA GLY A 29 0.76 6.20 -13.79
C GLY A 29 0.19 7.59 -14.03
N ASP A 30 -0.97 7.65 -14.68
CA ASP A 30 -1.55 8.91 -15.15
C ASP A 30 -2.01 9.83 -14.02
N SER A 31 -2.31 9.26 -12.84
CA SER A 31 -2.79 10.05 -11.70
C SER A 31 -2.22 9.65 -10.36
N ILE A 32 -1.25 8.72 -10.32
CA ILE A 32 -0.56 8.34 -9.10
C ILE A 32 0.92 8.06 -9.39
N GLN A 33 1.77 8.47 -8.46
CA GLN A 33 3.09 7.88 -8.34
C GLN A 33 3.19 7.12 -7.02
N ILE A 34 3.69 5.89 -7.07
CA ILE A 34 3.87 5.05 -5.90
C ILE A 34 5.27 4.46 -5.88
N LYS A 35 5.87 4.42 -4.69
CA LYS A 35 7.15 3.79 -4.44
C LYS A 35 6.94 2.59 -3.52
N VAL A 36 7.50 1.45 -3.91
CA VAL A 36 7.48 0.24 -3.09
C VAL A 36 8.88 -0.34 -2.90
N PRO A 37 9.19 -1.00 -1.77
CA PRO A 37 10.50 -1.61 -1.57
C PRO A 37 10.72 -2.78 -2.53
N ARG A 38 11.82 -2.77 -3.29
CA ARG A 38 12.13 -3.81 -4.29
C ARG A 38 12.34 -5.20 -3.68
N ARG A 39 12.78 -5.25 -2.42
CA ARG A 39 12.90 -6.49 -1.65
C ARG A 39 11.56 -7.20 -1.45
N ASP A 40 10.46 -6.44 -1.40
CA ASP A 40 9.11 -6.92 -1.08
C ASP A 40 8.24 -7.09 -2.32
N TYR A 41 8.43 -6.21 -3.32
CA TYR A 41 7.60 -6.16 -4.53
C TYR A 41 8.45 -6.22 -5.80
N THR A 42 7.92 -6.86 -6.83
CA THR A 42 8.56 -6.99 -8.14
C THR A 42 8.04 -5.96 -9.14
N LYS A 43 6.75 -5.60 -9.04
CA LYS A 43 6.07 -4.73 -9.99
C LYS A 43 4.91 -4.01 -9.31
N VAL A 44 4.58 -2.83 -9.82
CA VAL A 44 3.29 -2.18 -9.61
C VAL A 44 2.65 -1.95 -10.99
N ALA A 45 1.35 -2.17 -11.08
CA ALA A 45 0.58 -1.98 -12.30
C ALA A 45 -0.76 -1.32 -12.00
N GLU A 46 -1.24 -0.51 -12.94
CA GLU A 46 -2.63 -0.06 -12.97
C GLU A 46 -3.47 -1.03 -13.79
N ASN A 47 -4.67 -1.31 -13.31
CA ASN A 47 -5.67 -2.09 -14.03
C ASN A 47 -6.98 -1.29 -14.09
N ILE A 48 -7.43 -1.00 -15.31
CA ILE A 48 -8.65 -0.21 -15.57
C ILE A 48 -9.89 -1.11 -15.64
N ALA A 49 -9.76 -2.43 -15.42
CA ALA A 49 -10.79 -3.42 -15.73
C ALA A 49 -11.51 -4.07 -14.51
N ALA A 50 -11.38 -3.52 -13.30
CA ALA A 50 -12.11 -4.04 -12.12
C ALA A 50 -12.97 -3.04 -11.33
N ALA A 51 -13.19 -1.82 -11.83
CA ALA A 51 -14.25 -0.93 -11.40
C ALA A 51 -15.60 -1.18 -12.15
N GLY A 52 -16.71 -0.64 -11.67
CA GLY A 52 -17.96 -0.70 -12.44
C GLY A 52 -17.81 0.02 -13.79
N SER A 53 -18.41 -0.53 -14.86
CA SER A 53 -18.15 -0.16 -16.26
C SER A 53 -18.13 1.36 -16.54
N ASP A 54 -18.97 2.13 -15.87
CA ASP A 54 -19.17 3.54 -16.19
C ASP A 54 -18.05 4.44 -15.62
N ALA A 55 -17.48 4.06 -14.48
CA ALA A 55 -16.37 4.76 -13.82
C ALA A 55 -15.02 4.49 -14.51
N GLU A 56 -14.86 3.27 -15.01
CA GLU A 56 -13.71 2.82 -15.78
C GLU A 56 -13.63 3.54 -17.12
N ASN A 57 -14.75 3.56 -17.86
CA ASN A 57 -14.83 4.17 -19.19
C ASN A 57 -14.56 5.70 -19.16
N SER A 58 -14.72 6.33 -18.00
CA SER A 58 -14.44 7.75 -17.79
C SER A 58 -13.05 8.04 -17.21
N GLY A 59 -12.26 7.01 -16.87
CA GLY A 59 -10.92 7.16 -16.28
C GLY A 59 -10.93 7.76 -14.87
N VAL A 60 -12.07 7.65 -14.17
CA VAL A 60 -12.29 8.24 -12.84
C VAL A 60 -11.81 7.31 -11.73
N LEU A 61 -11.92 5.99 -11.93
CA LEU A 61 -11.56 4.96 -10.97
C LEU A 61 -10.75 3.85 -11.66
N PHE A 62 -9.64 3.44 -11.06
CA PHE A 62 -8.85 2.31 -11.51
C PHE A 62 -8.15 1.62 -10.33
N ASP A 63 -7.76 0.37 -10.54
CA ASP A 63 -7.09 -0.44 -9.53
C ASP A 63 -5.58 -0.36 -9.64
N ILE A 64 -4.92 -0.57 -8.52
CA ILE A 64 -3.49 -0.75 -8.40
C ILE A 64 -3.24 -2.17 -7.93
N VAL A 65 -2.32 -2.86 -8.60
CA VAL A 65 -1.82 -4.17 -8.18
C VAL A 65 -0.35 -4.05 -7.84
N LEU A 66 0.01 -4.43 -6.62
CA LEU A 66 1.38 -4.46 -6.13
C LEU A 66 1.84 -5.93 -6.04
N SER A 67 2.53 -6.41 -7.07
CA SER A 67 2.97 -7.81 -7.16
C SER A 67 4.08 -8.10 -6.14
N LYS A 68 3.83 -9.08 -5.26
CA LYS A 68 4.76 -9.49 -4.21
C LYS A 68 5.89 -10.33 -4.80
N ARG A 69 7.10 -10.14 -4.26
CA ARG A 69 8.25 -11.00 -4.55
C ARG A 69 8.12 -12.36 -3.84
N HIS A 70 7.57 -12.34 -2.63
CA HIS A 70 7.35 -13.52 -1.81
C HIS A 70 5.88 -13.60 -1.40
N PRO A 71 5.02 -14.19 -2.25
CA PRO A 71 3.61 -14.39 -1.95
C PRO A 71 3.40 -15.16 -0.64
N SER A 72 2.34 -14.81 0.08
CA SER A 72 1.91 -15.49 1.29
C SER A 72 0.40 -15.66 1.28
N GLY A 73 -0.09 -16.77 1.86
CA GLY A 73 -1.53 -17.05 1.89
C GLY A 73 -2.17 -17.10 0.52
N GLY A 74 -1.43 -17.59 -0.49
CA GLY A 74 -1.91 -17.71 -1.87
C GLY A 74 -2.23 -16.37 -2.52
N ASN A 75 -1.80 -15.27 -1.89
CA ASN A 75 -1.99 -13.93 -2.40
C ASN A 75 -0.70 -13.43 -3.05
N GLU A 76 -0.73 -13.32 -4.37
CA GLU A 76 0.40 -12.88 -5.19
C GLU A 76 0.59 -11.36 -5.17
N SER A 77 -0.38 -10.61 -4.65
CA SER A 77 -0.36 -9.15 -4.70
C SER A 77 -1.03 -8.49 -3.51
N ASP A 78 -0.55 -7.30 -3.15
CA ASP A 78 -1.42 -6.34 -2.47
C ASP A 78 -2.17 -5.52 -3.51
N THR A 79 -3.30 -4.92 -3.14
CA THR A 79 -4.17 -4.20 -4.07
C THR A 79 -4.43 -2.78 -3.58
N GLY A 80 -4.98 -1.96 -4.46
CA GLY A 80 -5.40 -0.62 -4.13
C GLY A 80 -6.33 -0.07 -5.19
N THR A 81 -6.88 1.11 -4.93
CA THR A 81 -7.69 1.86 -5.90
C THR A 81 -7.27 3.31 -5.91
N VAL A 82 -7.39 3.95 -7.08
CA VAL A 82 -7.28 5.40 -7.21
C VAL A 82 -8.57 5.91 -7.82
N CYS A 83 -9.19 6.83 -7.10
CA CYS A 83 -10.37 7.52 -7.56
C CYS A 83 -10.06 9.01 -7.67
N ARG A 84 -10.24 9.64 -8.84
CA ARG A 84 -9.89 11.04 -9.11
C ARG A 84 -10.99 12.03 -8.68
N GLU A 85 -11.66 11.71 -7.59
CA GLU A 85 -12.82 12.43 -7.06
C GLU A 85 -12.77 12.52 -5.53
N THR A 86 -13.77 13.17 -4.92
CA THR A 86 -13.90 13.21 -3.45
C THR A 86 -14.28 11.85 -2.87
N ILE A 87 -13.99 11.60 -1.59
CA ILE A 87 -14.30 10.31 -0.93
C ILE A 87 -15.78 9.92 -1.02
N ALA A 88 -16.70 10.88 -0.90
CA ALA A 88 -18.14 10.64 -1.01
C ALA A 88 -18.54 10.28 -2.45
N THR A 89 -18.01 11.00 -3.43
CA THR A 89 -18.23 10.70 -4.86
C THR A 89 -17.67 9.33 -5.22
N CYS A 90 -16.44 9.02 -4.78
CA CYS A 90 -15.77 7.75 -5.03
C CYS A 90 -16.52 6.55 -4.48
N GLN A 91 -17.10 6.66 -3.29
CA GLN A 91 -17.99 5.63 -2.75
C GLN A 91 -19.21 5.41 -3.64
N SER A 92 -19.84 6.49 -4.13
CA SER A 92 -21.06 6.41 -4.94
C SER A 92 -20.80 5.75 -6.30
N ILE A 93 -19.65 6.06 -6.91
CA ILE A 93 -19.22 5.58 -8.23
C ILE A 93 -18.65 4.16 -8.14
N GLY A 94 -17.74 3.92 -7.22
CA GLY A 94 -16.98 2.67 -7.13
C GLY A 94 -17.70 1.54 -6.39
N ARG A 95 -19.03 1.47 -6.42
CA ARG A 95 -19.87 0.55 -5.61
C ARG A 95 -19.28 -0.88 -5.53
N GLY A 96 -18.70 -1.25 -4.39
CA GLY A 96 -18.12 -2.57 -4.15
C GLY A 96 -16.66 -2.76 -4.60
N VAL A 97 -16.09 -1.78 -5.28
CA VAL A 97 -14.70 -1.76 -5.79
C VAL A 97 -13.78 -1.07 -4.79
N VAL A 98 -14.18 0.12 -4.33
CA VAL A 98 -13.43 0.81 -3.27
C VAL A 98 -13.64 0.07 -1.95
N PRO A 99 -12.59 -0.10 -1.12
CA PRO A 99 -12.67 -0.88 0.10
C PRO A 99 -13.30 -0.09 1.26
N TYR A 100 -14.03 0.99 0.99
CA TYR A 100 -14.54 1.89 2.01
C TYR A 100 -15.92 2.46 1.66
N TRP A 101 -16.65 2.90 2.68
CA TRP A 101 -17.92 3.60 2.53
C TRP A 101 -18.20 4.49 3.75
N LEU A 102 -18.99 5.52 3.56
CA LEU A 102 -19.57 6.34 4.60
C LEU A 102 -20.88 5.68 5.05
N ALA A 103 -20.98 5.42 6.35
CA ALA A 103 -22.22 5.01 6.98
C ALA A 103 -23.23 6.17 7.00
N GLU A 104 -24.50 5.89 7.32
CA GLU A 104 -25.58 6.89 7.35
C GLU A 104 -25.27 8.08 8.27
N ASN A 105 -24.53 7.84 9.35
CA ASN A 105 -24.10 8.88 10.28
C ASN A 105 -22.85 9.65 9.83
N GLY A 106 -22.37 9.43 8.60
CA GLY A 106 -21.17 10.05 8.02
C GLY A 106 -19.85 9.40 8.43
N ASN A 107 -19.85 8.36 9.26
CA ASN A 107 -18.60 7.70 9.68
C ASN A 107 -18.03 6.84 8.56
N LEU A 108 -16.72 6.98 8.32
CA LEU A 108 -15.99 6.11 7.40
C LEU A 108 -15.92 4.68 7.95
N ARG A 109 -16.16 3.72 7.07
CA ARG A 109 -15.98 2.28 7.27
C ARG A 109 -15.02 1.78 6.19
N ILE A 110 -14.19 0.80 6.55
CA ILE A 110 -13.16 0.28 5.67
C ILE A 110 -13.11 -1.24 5.83
N GLY A 111 -13.19 -1.97 4.70
CA GLY A 111 -13.01 -3.41 4.58
C GLY A 111 -14.17 -4.25 5.14
N SER A 112 -14.62 -3.98 6.38
CA SER A 112 -15.77 -4.64 6.98
C SER A 112 -16.62 -3.70 7.84
N PRO A 113 -17.92 -3.99 8.03
CA PRO A 113 -18.80 -3.14 8.84
C PRO A 113 -18.38 -3.04 10.31
N THR A 114 -17.64 -4.03 10.81
CA THR A 114 -17.26 -4.16 12.22
C THR A 114 -15.82 -3.73 12.50
N ALA A 115 -14.99 -3.53 11.48
CA ALA A 115 -13.62 -3.09 11.67
C ALA A 115 -13.59 -1.65 12.21
N PRO A 116 -12.86 -1.39 13.32
CA PRO A 116 -12.66 -0.03 13.79
C PRO A 116 -11.76 0.71 12.80
N VAL A 117 -12.20 1.91 12.40
CA VAL A 117 -11.41 2.82 11.58
C VAL A 117 -10.71 3.82 12.49
N GLN A 118 -9.41 4.00 12.28
CA GLN A 118 -8.61 4.98 12.99
C GLN A 118 -8.14 6.05 12.01
N GLU A 119 -8.21 7.30 12.46
CA GLU A 119 -7.57 8.41 11.75
C GLU A 119 -6.11 8.52 12.18
N ILE A 120 -5.21 8.59 11.20
CA ILE A 120 -3.76 8.69 11.40
C ILE A 120 -3.20 9.85 10.56
N SER A 121 -1.96 10.23 10.86
CA SER A 121 -1.20 11.19 10.05
C SER A 121 0.01 10.50 9.41
N LEU A 122 0.12 10.59 8.09
CA LEU A 122 1.27 10.11 7.30
C LEU A 122 1.96 11.31 6.66
N SER A 123 3.14 11.67 7.16
CA SER A 123 3.88 12.89 6.80
C SER A 123 3.02 14.15 6.76
N GLY A 124 2.17 14.34 7.78
CA GLY A 124 1.29 15.51 7.91
C GLY A 124 0.01 15.43 7.08
N ARG A 125 -0.19 14.37 6.28
CA ARG A 125 -1.43 14.13 5.53
C ARG A 125 -2.37 13.24 6.33
N ARG A 126 -3.65 13.59 6.31
CA ARG A 126 -4.72 12.78 6.88
C ARG A 126 -4.83 11.47 6.12
N ALA A 127 -4.87 10.36 6.85
CA ALA A 127 -5.18 9.03 6.32
C ALA A 127 -6.06 8.28 7.33
N PHE A 128 -6.75 7.26 6.84
CA PHE A 128 -7.57 6.38 7.65
C PHE A 128 -7.08 4.96 7.50
N GLU A 129 -7.01 4.22 8.60
CA GLU A 129 -6.63 2.82 8.58
C GLU A 129 -7.67 1.93 9.25
N ALA A 130 -7.74 0.69 8.80
CA ALA A 130 -8.53 -0.34 9.44
C ALA A 130 -7.91 -1.73 9.29
N PHE A 131 -8.18 -2.55 10.29
CA PHE A 131 -7.78 -3.94 10.36
C PHE A 131 -9.04 -4.80 10.26
N HIS A 132 -9.13 -5.62 9.22
CA HIS A 132 -10.31 -6.43 8.94
C HIS A 132 -9.91 -7.83 8.50
N LEU A 133 -10.81 -8.79 8.70
CA LEU A 133 -10.61 -10.15 8.22
C LEU A 133 -10.78 -10.20 6.70
N CYS A 134 -10.01 -11.06 6.07
CA CYS A 134 -10.05 -11.25 4.62
C CYS A 134 -9.75 -12.71 4.26
N ALA A 135 -9.87 -13.02 2.98
CA ALA A 135 -9.61 -14.36 2.47
C ALA A 135 -8.14 -14.76 2.66
N TRP A 136 -7.94 -16.04 2.94
CA TRP A 136 -6.64 -16.69 2.96
C TRP A 136 -6.69 -17.95 2.10
N ASN A 137 -5.82 -18.02 1.10
CA ASN A 137 -5.76 -19.15 0.18
C ASN A 137 -4.53 -19.99 0.49
N GLN A 138 -4.69 -21.25 0.87
CA GLN A 138 -3.54 -22.11 1.13
C GLN A 138 -3.78 -23.48 0.52
N ASN A 139 -2.85 -23.90 -0.33
CA ASN A 139 -2.88 -25.21 -0.99
C ASN A 139 -4.22 -25.49 -1.70
N GLY A 140 -4.77 -24.47 -2.39
CA GLY A 140 -6.06 -24.56 -3.09
C GLY A 140 -7.31 -24.46 -2.19
N VAL A 141 -7.14 -24.31 -0.87
CA VAL A 141 -8.25 -24.09 0.07
C VAL A 141 -8.44 -22.59 0.29
N ASN A 142 -9.62 -22.08 -0.06
CA ASN A 142 -10.03 -20.71 0.24
C ASN A 142 -10.71 -20.64 1.62
N MET A 143 -10.16 -19.83 2.52
CA MET A 143 -10.74 -19.51 3.82
C MET A 143 -11.16 -18.03 3.83
N PRO A 144 -12.44 -17.70 3.62
CA PRO A 144 -12.91 -16.32 3.42
C PRO A 144 -12.58 -15.32 4.55
N VAL A 145 -12.37 -15.82 5.76
CA VAL A 145 -11.98 -15.02 6.96
C VAL A 145 -10.71 -15.56 7.62
N GLY A 146 -9.90 -16.29 6.86
CA GLY A 146 -8.67 -16.94 7.35
C GLY A 146 -7.45 -16.02 7.40
N GLY A 147 -7.54 -14.82 6.82
CA GLY A 147 -6.47 -13.84 6.73
C GLY A 147 -6.75 -12.59 7.56
N GLN A 148 -5.68 -11.88 7.92
CA GLN A 148 -5.72 -10.55 8.49
C GLN A 148 -5.26 -9.54 7.43
N CYS A 149 -6.14 -8.60 7.09
CA CYS A 149 -5.84 -7.51 6.17
C CYS A 149 -5.75 -6.17 6.89
N TYR A 150 -5.01 -5.27 6.27
CA TYR A 150 -4.82 -3.88 6.65
C TYR A 150 -5.11 -3.00 5.45
N THR A 151 -6.05 -2.07 5.59
CA THR A 151 -6.38 -1.12 4.51
C THR A 151 -6.15 0.30 4.99
N LEU A 152 -5.55 1.08 4.10
CA LEU A 152 -5.36 2.52 4.21
C LEU A 152 -6.22 3.24 3.18
N VAL A 153 -6.84 4.34 3.58
CA VAL A 153 -7.54 5.28 2.70
C VAL A 153 -6.91 6.67 2.87
N LEU A 154 -6.36 7.18 1.78
CA LEU A 154 -5.66 8.45 1.70
C LEU A 154 -6.50 9.44 0.89
N PRO A 155 -7.32 10.28 1.54
CA PRO A 155 -7.96 11.40 0.88
C PRO A 155 -6.91 12.47 0.56
N LEU A 156 -6.61 12.64 -0.72
CA LEU A 156 -5.77 13.70 -1.24
C LEU A 156 -6.64 14.83 -1.83
N LYS A 157 -6.03 15.94 -2.23
CA LYS A 157 -6.77 17.18 -2.59
C LYS A 157 -7.84 16.98 -3.67
N ASN A 158 -7.57 16.13 -4.65
CA ASN A 158 -8.43 15.89 -5.82
C ASN A 158 -8.55 14.40 -6.18
N LYS A 159 -8.18 13.51 -5.26
CA LYS A 159 -8.27 12.06 -5.46
C LYS A 159 -8.30 11.34 -4.12
N VAL A 160 -8.82 10.13 -4.09
CA VAL A 160 -8.68 9.20 -2.98
C VAL A 160 -7.90 7.99 -3.45
N VAL A 161 -6.84 7.66 -2.71
CA VAL A 161 -6.09 6.42 -2.92
C VAL A 161 -6.41 5.48 -1.79
N SER A 162 -6.75 4.24 -2.09
CA SER A 162 -6.84 3.18 -1.09
C SER A 162 -5.80 2.10 -1.37
N LEU A 163 -5.23 1.51 -0.32
CA LEU A 163 -4.25 0.43 -0.41
C LEU A 163 -4.63 -0.64 0.61
N SER A 164 -4.68 -1.89 0.19
CA SER A 164 -5.08 -3.05 0.98
C SER A 164 -3.97 -4.10 0.96
N PHE A 165 -3.50 -4.45 2.16
CA PHE A 165 -2.38 -5.35 2.38
C PHE A 165 -2.84 -6.60 3.13
N LEU A 166 -2.45 -7.77 2.64
CA LEU A 166 -2.55 -9.01 3.42
C LEU A 166 -1.36 -9.06 4.39
N LEU A 167 -1.62 -8.95 5.70
CA LEU A 167 -0.59 -9.02 6.74
C LEU A 167 -0.14 -10.47 6.96
N GLY A 168 -1.09 -11.40 6.97
CA GLY A 168 -0.81 -12.82 7.18
C GLY A 168 -2.05 -13.61 7.55
N ARG A 169 -1.86 -14.84 8.04
CA ARG A 169 -2.97 -15.67 8.52
C ARG A 169 -3.58 -15.02 9.77
N ASN A 170 -4.90 -15.03 9.87
CA ASN A 170 -5.60 -14.57 11.06
C ASN A 170 -5.21 -15.45 12.26
N ALA A 171 -4.54 -14.85 13.24
CA ALA A 171 -4.09 -15.48 14.47
C ALA A 171 -4.84 -14.97 15.72
N GLY A 172 -5.94 -14.23 15.55
CA GLY A 172 -6.72 -13.67 16.66
C GLY A 172 -5.96 -12.59 17.45
N CYS A 173 -5.12 -11.81 16.76
CA CYS A 173 -4.31 -10.80 17.43
C CYS A 173 -5.16 -9.64 17.97
N LEU A 174 -4.95 -9.29 19.25
CA LEU A 174 -5.64 -8.16 19.89
C LEU A 174 -4.92 -6.82 19.71
N ASN A 175 -3.60 -6.83 19.52
CA ASN A 175 -2.79 -5.63 19.28
C ASN A 175 -2.03 -5.74 17.95
N TYR A 176 -2.67 -5.24 16.89
CA TYR A 176 -2.14 -5.35 15.53
C TYR A 176 -0.80 -4.67 15.34
N GLU A 177 -0.55 -3.53 15.99
CA GLU A 177 0.74 -2.83 15.90
C GLU A 177 1.89 -3.68 16.42
N ARG A 178 1.63 -4.51 17.43
CA ARG A 178 2.63 -5.45 17.95
C ARG A 178 2.78 -6.70 17.07
N CYS A 179 1.68 -7.28 16.62
CA CYS A 179 1.72 -8.54 15.85
C CYS A 179 2.28 -8.36 14.44
N TRP A 180 2.01 -7.21 13.82
CA TRP A 180 2.31 -6.95 12.40
C TRP A 180 3.20 -5.71 12.24
N TRP A 181 4.05 -5.44 13.24
CA TRP A 181 4.87 -4.22 13.28
C TRP A 181 5.64 -3.97 11.98
N GLN A 182 6.27 -5.01 11.42
CA GLN A 182 7.10 -4.88 10.22
C GLN A 182 6.25 -4.63 8.97
N GLU A 183 5.15 -5.36 8.83
CA GLU A 183 4.19 -5.26 7.75
C GLU A 183 3.52 -3.89 7.75
N LEU A 184 3.13 -3.39 8.93
CA LEU A 184 2.50 -2.07 9.09
C LEU A 184 3.48 -0.93 8.85
N LYS A 185 4.71 -1.03 9.35
CA LYS A 185 5.76 -0.05 9.04
C LYS A 185 5.99 0.05 7.54
N LYS A 186 5.99 -1.10 6.84
CA LYS A 186 6.11 -1.15 5.38
C LYS A 186 4.90 -0.54 4.68
N ALA A 187 3.69 -0.96 5.03
CA ALA A 187 2.45 -0.48 4.41
C ALA A 187 2.28 1.03 4.58
N ARG A 188 2.49 1.55 5.80
CA ARG A 188 2.46 2.98 6.10
C ARG A 188 3.56 3.75 5.34
N TRP A 189 4.76 3.19 5.19
CA TRP A 189 5.82 3.81 4.37
C TRP A 189 5.45 3.88 2.89
N ILE A 190 4.85 2.82 2.33
CA ILE A 190 4.37 2.82 0.93
C ILE A 190 3.33 3.91 0.74
N ALA A 191 2.30 3.93 1.59
CA ALA A 191 1.25 4.93 1.57
C ALA A 191 1.80 6.36 1.73
N ASP A 192 2.81 6.53 2.57
CA ASP A 192 3.46 7.82 2.76
C ASP A 192 4.24 8.30 1.52
N ASN A 193 4.62 7.38 0.63
CA ASN A 193 5.30 7.69 -0.62
C ASN A 193 4.36 7.70 -1.84
N VAL A 194 3.04 7.68 -1.63
CA VAL A 194 2.05 7.93 -2.67
C VAL A 194 1.96 9.43 -2.95
N ILE A 195 2.02 9.81 -4.23
CA ILE A 195 1.90 11.19 -4.73
C ILE A 195 0.71 11.28 -5.68
#